data_AF-A0A239HSM8-F1
#
_entry.id   AF-A0A239HSM8-F1
#
_cell.length_a   1.000
_cell.length_b   1.000
_cell.length_c   1.000
_cell.angle_alpha   90.00
_cell.angle_beta   90.00
_cell.angle_gamma   90.00
#
_symmetry.space_group_name_H-M   'P 1'
#
loop_
_entity.id
_entity.type
_entity.pdbx_description
1 polymer ?
#
loop_
_entity_poly.entity_id
_entity_poly.type
_entity_poly.pdbx_seq_one_letter_code
_entity_poly.pdbx_strand_id
1 'polypeptide(L)'
;MKSRLLNWLIGNFTVPKPALVQRQSILIFSILIFFLVLAEWFMDLNTTSFNILIPLLLTNVIITIIAYTNFKSWLGTAQLLILLLAFLAHCFLVPESFHVMVFWMSVIPLIALMFGDVKSSRIWLAITLIGMICGIVYGQKTVGTYQINISYVAFAIRGTIFCLTIVSCFYIIHNLLGKAIQKLENKNQEINQLNLELISLNKNLEKIVRTRTSMIKNKNQRLTKYAFMNSHLVRAPLANILGAIEILGETESMEEYEQIMNMIALSATNLDNVIKEVALELRSPEDLTVNGTYN
;
A
#
# COMPACT_ATOMS: atom_id res chain seq x y z
N MET A 1 -2.17 -27.60 14.99
CA MET A 1 -0.70 -27.44 15.03
C MET A 1 -0.03 -27.72 13.67
N LYS A 2 -0.32 -28.85 13.01
CA LYS A 2 0.19 -29.22 11.67
C LYS A 2 -0.03 -28.15 10.58
N SER A 3 -1.22 -27.51 10.52
CA SER A 3 -1.52 -26.47 9.51
C SER A 3 -0.78 -25.15 9.73
N ARG A 4 -0.54 -24.75 10.99
CA ARG A 4 0.25 -23.54 11.32
C ARG A 4 1.73 -23.73 11.00
N LEU A 5 2.27 -24.91 11.30
CA LEU A 5 3.67 -25.25 11.01
C LEU A 5 3.91 -25.40 9.51
N LEU A 6 2.95 -26.00 8.78
CA LEU A 6 2.98 -26.08 7.32
C LEU A 6 2.83 -24.68 6.67
N ASN A 7 1.95 -23.82 7.18
CA ASN A 7 1.82 -22.44 6.69
C ASN A 7 3.02 -21.56 7.07
N TRP A 8 3.72 -21.84 8.17
CA TRP A 8 4.98 -21.18 8.50
C TRP A 8 6.13 -21.68 7.60
N LEU A 9 6.18 -23.00 7.32
CA LEU A 9 7.18 -23.64 6.45
C LEU A 9 6.97 -23.37 4.96
N ILE A 10 5.74 -23.22 4.49
CA ILE A 10 5.34 -23.11 3.06
C ILE A 10 4.78 -21.72 2.74
N GLY A 11 4.50 -20.89 3.76
CA GLY A 11 3.93 -19.56 3.60
C GLY A 11 4.67 -18.72 2.58
N ASN A 12 3.88 -18.10 1.69
CA ASN A 12 4.35 -17.16 0.67
C ASN A 12 4.63 -15.80 1.32
N PHE A 13 5.65 -15.74 2.16
CA PHE A 13 6.20 -14.46 2.63
C PHE A 13 7.11 -13.90 1.54
N THR A 14 6.49 -13.38 0.47
CA THR A 14 7.18 -12.64 -0.58
C THR A 14 7.06 -11.17 -0.25
N VAL A 15 8.11 -10.60 0.34
CA VAL A 15 8.20 -9.15 0.52
C VAL A 15 9.14 -8.67 -0.57
N PRO A 16 8.61 -8.14 -1.69
CA PRO A 16 9.46 -7.68 -2.78
C PRO A 16 10.42 -6.62 -2.25
N LYS A 17 11.71 -6.93 -2.26
CA LYS A 17 12.72 -6.00 -1.76
C LYS A 17 12.94 -4.88 -2.77
N PRO A 18 13.08 -3.62 -2.31
CA PRO A 18 13.43 -2.52 -3.19
C PRO A 18 14.75 -2.79 -3.92
N ALA A 19 14.83 -2.38 -5.19
CA ALA A 19 16.04 -2.51 -6.01
C ALA A 19 17.29 -1.93 -5.32
N LEU A 20 17.14 -0.80 -4.61
CA LEU A 20 18.23 -0.17 -3.87
C LEU A 20 18.82 -1.10 -2.79
N VAL A 21 17.96 -1.79 -2.04
CA VAL A 21 18.39 -2.73 -0.99
C VAL A 21 19.11 -3.91 -1.62
N GLN A 22 18.60 -4.44 -2.72
CA GLN A 22 19.26 -5.54 -3.44
C GLN A 22 20.64 -5.13 -3.98
N ARG A 23 20.79 -3.91 -4.53
CA ARG A 23 22.11 -3.37 -4.96
C ARG A 23 23.10 -3.24 -3.80
N GLN A 24 22.65 -2.71 -2.66
CA GLN A 24 23.49 -2.57 -1.47
C GLN A 24 23.93 -3.94 -0.93
N SER A 25 23.02 -4.92 -0.90
CA SER A 25 23.38 -6.29 -0.52
C SER A 25 24.45 -6.87 -1.45
N ILE A 26 24.34 -6.66 -2.77
CA ILE A 26 25.32 -7.14 -3.76
C ILE A 26 26.70 -6.53 -3.47
N LEU A 27 26.76 -5.21 -3.23
CA LEU A 27 28.00 -4.52 -2.89
C LEU A 27 28.64 -5.09 -1.61
N ILE A 28 27.86 -5.23 -0.54
CA ILE A 28 28.33 -5.77 0.75
C ILE A 28 28.90 -7.17 0.56
N PHE A 29 28.22 -8.01 -0.22
CA PHE A 29 28.67 -9.36 -0.48
C PHE A 29 29.97 -9.39 -1.31
N SER A 30 30.10 -8.52 -2.31
CA SER A 30 31.34 -8.38 -3.07
C SER A 30 32.52 -7.89 -2.21
N ILE A 31 32.25 -6.98 -1.27
CA ILE A 31 33.24 -6.54 -0.28
C ILE A 31 33.67 -7.71 0.62
N LEU A 32 32.73 -8.54 1.05
CA LEU A 32 33.01 -9.72 1.89
C LEU A 32 33.89 -10.74 1.14
N ILE A 33 33.60 -11.01 -0.14
CA ILE A 33 34.44 -11.88 -0.98
C ILE A 33 35.84 -11.27 -1.16
N PHE A 34 35.94 -9.96 -1.38
CA PHE A 34 37.22 -9.28 -1.48
C PHE A 34 38.06 -9.45 -0.20
N PHE A 35 37.46 -9.24 0.97
CA PHE A 35 38.16 -9.46 2.25
C PHE A 35 38.56 -10.92 2.46
N LEU A 36 37.76 -11.88 2.00
CA LEU A 36 38.10 -13.30 2.07
C LEU A 36 39.33 -13.62 1.20
N VAL A 37 39.40 -13.09 -0.03
CA VAL A 37 40.57 -13.24 -0.91
C VAL A 37 41.80 -12.56 -0.30
N LEU A 38 41.63 -11.38 0.27
CA LEU A 38 42.71 -10.64 0.91
C LEU A 38 43.25 -11.39 2.14
N ALA A 39 42.37 -11.99 2.94
CA ALA A 39 42.77 -12.84 4.06
C ALA A 39 43.58 -14.06 3.61
N GLU A 40 43.17 -14.74 2.52
CA GLU A 40 43.95 -15.86 1.96
C GLU A 40 45.35 -15.42 1.52
N TRP A 41 45.44 -14.25 0.87
CA TRP A 41 46.71 -13.71 0.37
C TRP A 41 47.69 -13.36 1.49
N PHE A 42 47.23 -12.66 2.53
CA PHE A 42 48.13 -12.15 3.58
C PHE A 42 48.47 -13.19 4.66
N MET A 43 47.56 -14.12 4.94
CA MET A 43 47.71 -15.07 6.06
C MET A 43 48.16 -16.47 5.61
N ASP A 44 48.45 -16.66 4.31
CA ASP A 44 48.84 -17.94 3.67
C ASP A 44 48.06 -19.13 4.24
N LEU A 45 46.74 -19.01 4.14
CA LEU A 45 45.81 -19.93 4.79
C LEU A 45 45.82 -21.33 4.17
N ASN A 46 46.43 -21.49 2.98
CA ASN A 46 46.57 -22.74 2.20
C ASN A 46 45.27 -23.54 2.05
N THR A 47 44.13 -22.86 2.08
CA THR A 47 42.82 -23.49 2.02
C THR A 47 42.24 -23.48 0.62
N THR A 48 42.56 -22.47 -0.19
CA THR A 48 41.99 -22.29 -1.53
C THR A 48 43.05 -21.95 -2.56
N SER A 49 42.94 -22.53 -3.76
CA SER A 49 43.87 -22.16 -4.84
C SER A 49 43.57 -20.76 -5.38
N PHE A 50 44.61 -19.95 -5.58
CA PHE A 50 44.47 -18.62 -6.20
C PHE A 50 43.82 -18.68 -7.59
N ASN A 51 43.98 -19.81 -8.29
CA ASN A 51 43.36 -20.10 -9.58
C ASN A 51 41.82 -20.08 -9.53
N ILE A 52 41.21 -20.30 -8.36
CA ILE A 52 39.75 -20.24 -8.18
C ILE A 52 39.33 -18.89 -7.58
N LEU A 53 40.12 -18.36 -6.63
CA LEU A 53 39.82 -17.10 -5.95
C LEU A 53 39.86 -15.89 -6.89
N ILE A 54 40.84 -15.81 -7.78
CA ILE A 54 40.98 -14.66 -8.70
C ILE A 54 39.79 -14.58 -9.69
N PRO A 55 39.41 -15.67 -10.40
CA PRO A 55 38.21 -15.65 -11.24
C PRO A 55 36.93 -15.38 -10.45
N LEU A 56 36.80 -15.91 -9.23
CA LEU A 56 35.67 -15.61 -8.36
C LEU A 56 35.61 -14.11 -8.05
N LEU A 57 36.73 -13.48 -7.69
CA LEU A 57 36.76 -12.04 -7.41
C LEU A 57 36.39 -11.21 -8.63
N LEU A 58 36.99 -11.51 -9.79
CA LEU A 58 36.73 -10.78 -11.04
C LEU A 58 35.26 -10.86 -11.47
N THR A 59 34.69 -12.07 -11.44
CA THR A 59 33.27 -12.28 -11.78
C THR A 59 32.34 -11.55 -10.82
N ASN A 60 32.67 -11.51 -9.52
CA ASN A 60 31.91 -10.74 -8.52
C ASN A 60 31.98 -9.23 -8.77
N VAL A 61 33.15 -8.69 -9.10
CA VAL A 61 33.32 -7.28 -9.44
C VAL A 61 32.50 -6.93 -10.69
N ILE A 62 32.55 -7.76 -11.73
CA ILE A 62 31.76 -7.57 -12.95
C ILE A 62 30.26 -7.53 -12.64
N ILE A 63 29.75 -8.49 -11.85
CA ILE A 63 28.33 -8.51 -11.46
C ILE A 63 27.95 -7.26 -10.67
N THR A 64 28.84 -6.78 -9.80
CA THR A 64 28.61 -5.55 -9.02
C THR A 64 28.51 -4.33 -9.93
N ILE A 65 29.42 -4.21 -10.91
CA ILE A 65 29.39 -3.12 -11.90
C ILE A 65 28.09 -3.18 -12.71
N ILE A 66 27.68 -4.37 -13.17
CA ILE A 66 26.41 -4.56 -13.91
C ILE A 66 25.21 -4.20 -13.02
N ALA A 67 25.22 -4.58 -11.75
CA ALA A 67 24.13 -4.29 -10.82
C ALA A 67 23.94 -2.79 -10.57
N TYR A 68 25.01 -1.99 -10.62
CA TYR A 68 24.95 -0.53 -10.44
C TYR A 68 24.63 0.23 -11.74
N THR A 69 24.99 -0.32 -12.90
CA THR A 69 24.73 0.29 -14.21
C THR A 69 23.35 -0.08 -14.77
N ASN A 70 22.96 -1.37 -14.74
CA ASN A 70 21.70 -1.88 -15.26
C ASN A 70 21.12 -2.99 -14.38
N PHE A 71 20.42 -2.58 -13.33
CA PHE A 71 19.96 -3.51 -12.30
C PHE A 71 18.87 -4.46 -12.78
N LYS A 72 19.11 -5.76 -12.57
CA LYS A 72 18.12 -6.83 -12.70
C LYS A 72 18.10 -7.67 -11.42
N SER A 73 16.92 -8.09 -10.97
CA SER A 73 16.73 -8.84 -9.71
C SER A 73 17.48 -10.19 -9.68
N TRP A 74 17.70 -10.82 -10.83
CA TRP A 74 18.40 -12.11 -10.92
C TRP A 74 19.92 -12.01 -10.72
N LEU A 75 20.51 -10.80 -10.72
CA LEU A 75 21.96 -10.62 -10.59
C LEU A 75 22.48 -11.14 -9.24
N GLY A 76 21.74 -10.92 -8.15
CA GLY A 76 22.11 -11.46 -6.84
C GLY A 76 22.07 -12.99 -6.80
N THR A 77 21.11 -13.62 -7.48
CA THR A 77 21.06 -15.09 -7.58
C THR A 77 22.17 -15.65 -8.46
N ALA A 78 22.58 -14.93 -9.51
CA ALA A 78 23.72 -15.32 -10.33
C ALA A 78 25.04 -15.25 -9.53
N GLN A 79 25.19 -14.24 -8.67
CA GLN A 79 26.34 -14.11 -7.79
C GLN A 79 26.46 -15.30 -6.82
N LEU A 80 25.33 -15.75 -6.25
CA LEU A 80 25.28 -16.96 -5.42
C LEU A 80 25.61 -18.23 -6.19
N LEU A 81 25.15 -18.34 -7.44
CA LEU A 81 25.45 -19.48 -8.29
C LEU A 81 26.95 -19.59 -8.57
N ILE A 82 27.59 -18.47 -8.90
CA ILE A 82 29.03 -18.43 -9.13
C ILE A 82 29.81 -18.80 -7.86
N LEU A 83 29.39 -18.28 -6.70
CA LEU A 83 29.98 -18.67 -5.42
C LEU A 83 29.86 -20.18 -5.17
N LEU A 84 28.67 -20.74 -5.37
CA LEU A 84 28.45 -22.18 -5.20
C LEU A 84 29.31 -23.01 -6.16
N LEU A 85 29.36 -22.62 -7.44
CA LEU A 85 30.18 -23.30 -8.44
C LEU A 85 31.67 -23.23 -8.10
N ALA A 86 32.15 -22.10 -7.58
CA ALA A 86 33.54 -21.97 -7.12
C ALA A 86 33.83 -22.92 -5.94
N PHE A 87 32.92 -23.02 -4.97
CA PHE A 87 33.07 -23.99 -3.87
C PHE A 87 33.07 -25.43 -4.35
N LEU A 88 32.16 -25.80 -5.26
CA LEU A 88 32.10 -27.13 -5.82
C LEU A 88 33.38 -27.46 -6.60
N ALA A 89 33.83 -26.56 -7.48
CA ALA A 89 35.07 -26.72 -8.23
C ALA A 89 36.27 -26.91 -7.30
N HIS A 90 36.33 -26.15 -6.20
CA HIS A 90 37.40 -26.29 -5.22
C HIS A 90 37.35 -27.63 -4.48
N CYS A 91 36.16 -28.14 -4.15
CA CYS A 91 36.01 -29.48 -3.56
C CYS A 91 36.52 -30.59 -4.50
N PHE A 92 36.43 -30.41 -5.81
CA PHE A 92 36.99 -31.37 -6.79
C PHE A 92 38.49 -31.24 -6.95
N LEU A 93 39.02 -30.02 -6.98
CA LEU A 93 40.44 -29.76 -7.24
C LEU A 93 41.32 -30.00 -6.01
N VAL A 94 40.83 -29.67 -4.81
CA VAL A 94 41.57 -29.83 -3.55
C VAL A 94 40.66 -30.46 -2.49
N PRO A 95 40.41 -31.78 -2.57
CA PRO A 95 39.42 -32.44 -1.71
C PRO A 95 39.79 -32.43 -0.22
N GLU A 96 41.08 -32.32 0.10
CA GLU A 96 41.59 -32.22 1.48
C GLU A 96 41.12 -30.94 2.20
N SER A 97 40.75 -29.90 1.46
CA SER A 97 40.24 -28.64 2.03
C SER A 97 38.76 -28.70 2.42
N PHE A 98 38.07 -29.81 2.15
CA PHE A 98 36.62 -29.94 2.32
C PHE A 98 36.15 -29.63 3.74
N HIS A 99 36.95 -30.00 4.75
CA HIS A 99 36.66 -29.76 6.17
C HIS A 99 36.48 -28.26 6.51
N VAL A 100 37.09 -27.34 5.76
CA VAL A 100 36.87 -25.89 5.92
C VAL A 100 35.71 -25.42 5.05
N MET A 101 35.65 -25.90 3.80
CA MET A 101 34.71 -25.43 2.78
C MET A 101 33.25 -25.71 3.16
N VAL A 102 32.97 -26.85 3.79
CA VAL A 102 31.62 -27.25 4.18
C VAL A 102 30.96 -26.20 5.10
N PHE A 103 31.72 -25.53 5.96
CA PHE A 103 31.18 -24.48 6.82
C PHE A 103 30.83 -23.23 6.03
N TRP A 104 31.68 -22.81 5.08
CA TRP A 104 31.42 -21.64 4.23
C TRP A 104 30.23 -21.83 3.30
N MET A 105 29.98 -23.05 2.82
CA MET A 105 28.80 -23.35 2.00
C MET A 105 27.48 -23.09 2.74
N SER A 106 27.45 -23.18 4.08
CA SER A 106 26.26 -22.89 4.89
C SER A 106 25.86 -21.40 4.91
N VAL A 107 26.76 -20.51 4.50
CA VAL A 107 26.50 -19.06 4.42
C VAL A 107 25.66 -18.71 3.19
N ILE A 108 25.70 -19.53 2.13
CA ILE A 108 24.96 -19.33 0.87
C ILE A 108 23.44 -19.13 1.09
N PRO A 109 22.71 -20.02 1.82
CA PRO A 109 21.27 -19.82 2.06
C PRO A 109 20.97 -18.58 2.93
N LEU A 110 21.88 -18.19 3.82
CA LEU A 110 21.75 -16.95 4.62
C LEU A 110 21.87 -15.72 3.72
N ILE A 111 22.85 -15.71 2.82
CA ILE A 111 23.03 -14.62 1.86
C ILE A 111 21.87 -14.61 0.84
N ALA A 112 21.31 -15.75 0.48
CA ALA A 112 20.10 -15.82 -0.33
C ALA A 112 18.90 -15.12 0.32
N LEU A 113 18.80 -15.11 1.66
CA LEU A 113 17.81 -14.30 2.38
C LEU A 113 18.07 -12.80 2.27
N MET A 114 19.25 -12.36 1.86
CA MET A 114 19.55 -10.94 1.66
C MET A 114 19.08 -10.46 0.28
N PHE A 115 19.23 -11.28 -0.76
CA PHE A 115 18.88 -10.91 -2.14
C PHE A 115 17.44 -11.25 -2.52
N GLY A 116 16.96 -12.42 -2.11
CA GLY A 116 15.66 -12.95 -2.52
C GLY A 116 14.65 -13.00 -1.37
N ASP A 117 13.60 -13.77 -1.61
CA ASP A 117 12.58 -14.11 -0.63
C ASP A 117 12.99 -15.33 0.20
N VAL A 118 12.23 -15.61 1.25
CA VAL A 118 12.36 -16.82 2.07
C VAL A 118 12.25 -18.09 1.22
N LYS A 119 11.50 -18.05 0.10
CA LYS A 119 11.42 -19.16 -0.87
C LYS A 119 12.75 -19.38 -1.57
N SER A 120 13.39 -18.32 -2.07
CA SER A 120 14.67 -18.41 -2.74
C SER A 120 15.73 -18.98 -1.80
N SER A 121 15.77 -18.54 -0.55
CA SER A 121 16.67 -19.11 0.46
C SER A 121 16.44 -20.59 0.72
N ARG A 122 15.18 -21.05 0.80
CA ARG A 122 14.84 -22.48 0.92
C ARG A 122 15.34 -23.31 -0.26
N ILE A 123 15.21 -22.79 -1.48
CA ILE A 123 15.73 -23.45 -2.69
C ILE A 123 17.26 -23.53 -2.61
N TRP A 124 17.93 -22.42 -2.26
CA TRP A 124 19.39 -22.41 -2.09
C TRP A 124 19.85 -23.35 -0.97
N LEU A 125 19.11 -23.47 0.12
CA LEU A 125 19.39 -24.43 1.18
C LEU A 125 19.39 -25.87 0.62
N ALA A 126 18.35 -26.24 -0.13
CA ALA A 126 18.27 -27.57 -0.74
C ALA A 126 19.43 -27.82 -1.72
N ILE A 127 19.74 -26.85 -2.60
CA ILE A 127 20.85 -26.94 -3.55
C ILE A 127 22.19 -27.11 -2.81
N THR A 128 22.44 -26.32 -1.77
CA THR A 128 23.69 -26.38 -1.01
C THR A 128 23.84 -27.69 -0.25
N LEU A 129 22.76 -28.23 0.33
CA LEU A 129 22.76 -29.53 0.98
C LEU A 129 23.08 -30.66 -0.02
N ILE A 130 22.51 -30.62 -1.22
CA ILE A 130 22.85 -31.57 -2.29
C ILE A 130 24.33 -31.45 -2.63
N GLY A 131 24.83 -30.23 -2.82
CA GLY A 131 26.25 -29.97 -3.08
C GLY A 131 27.18 -30.50 -1.98
N MET A 132 26.80 -30.33 -0.71
CA MET A 132 27.54 -30.87 0.44
C MET A 132 27.56 -32.40 0.43
N ILE A 133 26.41 -33.06 0.19
CA ILE A 133 26.33 -34.52 0.12
C ILE A 133 27.22 -35.05 -1.03
N CYS A 134 27.16 -34.42 -2.20
CA CYS A 134 28.03 -34.76 -3.33
C CYS A 134 29.51 -34.61 -2.97
N GLY A 135 29.88 -33.51 -2.29
CA GLY A 135 31.25 -33.28 -1.82
C GLY A 135 31.73 -34.33 -0.82
N ILE A 136 30.87 -34.74 0.13
CA ILE A 136 31.16 -35.82 1.10
C ILE A 136 31.42 -37.14 0.36
N VAL A 137 30.53 -37.54 -0.54
CA VAL A 137 30.66 -38.79 -1.30
C VAL A 137 31.93 -38.79 -2.15
N TYR A 138 32.23 -37.67 -2.82
CA TYR A 138 33.43 -37.52 -3.63
C TYR A 138 34.70 -37.56 -2.77
N GLY A 139 34.75 -36.78 -1.69
CA GLY A 139 35.90 -36.74 -0.78
C GLY A 139 36.21 -38.11 -0.17
N GLN A 140 35.16 -38.84 0.24
CA GLN A 140 35.31 -40.20 0.76
C GLN A 140 35.87 -41.18 -0.27
N LYS A 141 35.49 -41.03 -1.55
CA LYS A 141 35.98 -41.89 -2.63
C LYS A 141 37.43 -41.57 -3.04
N THR A 142 37.77 -40.28 -3.07
CA THR A 142 39.05 -39.82 -3.62
C THR A 142 40.17 -39.84 -2.58
N VAL A 143 39.87 -39.41 -1.35
CA VAL A 143 40.86 -39.25 -0.28
C VAL A 143 40.60 -40.25 0.86
N GLY A 144 39.33 -40.52 1.17
CA GLY A 144 38.97 -41.34 2.32
C GLY A 144 39.36 -40.66 3.62
N THR A 145 40.31 -41.23 4.36
CA THR A 145 40.86 -40.63 5.58
C THR A 145 42.20 -39.94 5.30
N TYR A 146 42.36 -38.72 5.77
CA TYR A 146 43.58 -37.94 5.60
C TYR A 146 43.97 -37.22 6.89
N GLN A 147 45.27 -36.95 7.04
CA GLN A 147 45.82 -36.13 8.12
C GLN A 147 46.24 -34.77 7.58
N ILE A 148 45.98 -33.72 8.35
CA ILE A 148 46.16 -32.34 7.93
C ILE A 148 46.91 -31.60 9.02
N ASN A 149 48.06 -31.03 8.67
CA ASN A 149 48.79 -30.14 9.56
C ASN A 149 48.25 -28.72 9.37
N ILE A 150 47.38 -28.30 10.29
CA ILE A 150 46.75 -26.98 10.23
C ILE A 150 47.40 -26.09 11.29
N SER A 151 47.89 -24.92 10.87
CA SER A 151 48.31 -23.87 11.81
C SER A 151 47.13 -23.44 12.69
N TYR A 152 47.32 -23.52 14.01
CA TYR A 152 46.31 -23.12 14.99
C TYR A 152 45.85 -21.67 14.78
N VAL A 153 46.80 -20.77 14.52
CA VAL A 153 46.53 -19.34 14.29
C VAL A 153 45.69 -19.16 13.03
N ALA A 154 46.04 -19.81 11.92
CA ALA A 154 45.29 -19.74 10.67
C ALA A 154 43.86 -20.28 10.83
N PHE A 155 43.68 -21.38 11.57
CA PHE A 155 42.37 -21.94 11.87
C PHE A 155 41.51 -20.99 12.71
N ALA A 156 42.08 -20.40 13.78
CA ALA A 156 41.39 -19.45 14.64
C ALA A 156 40.95 -18.20 13.85
N ILE A 157 41.82 -17.64 13.01
CA ILE A 157 41.50 -16.48 12.16
C ILE A 157 40.32 -16.81 11.24
N ARG A 158 40.32 -17.96 10.56
CA ARG A 158 39.19 -18.37 9.69
C ARG A 158 37.88 -18.49 10.46
N GLY A 159 37.92 -19.11 11.64
CA GLY A 159 36.75 -19.21 12.53
C GLY A 159 36.20 -17.84 12.92
N THR A 160 37.08 -16.88 13.24
CA THR A 160 36.65 -15.51 13.57
C THR A 160 36.02 -14.80 12.39
N ILE A 161 36.58 -14.91 11.17
CA ILE A 161 35.98 -14.32 9.97
C ILE A 161 34.61 -14.94 9.72
N PHE A 162 34.48 -16.26 9.79
CA PHE A 162 33.20 -16.96 9.65
C PHE A 162 32.16 -16.47 10.66
N CYS A 163 32.52 -16.35 11.95
CA CYS A 163 31.63 -15.80 12.97
C CYS A 163 31.21 -14.36 12.66
N LEU A 164 32.15 -13.49 12.26
CA LEU A 164 31.85 -12.11 11.89
C LEU A 164 30.91 -12.02 10.69
N THR A 165 31.06 -12.89 9.69
CA THR A 165 30.16 -12.92 8.52
C THR A 165 28.74 -13.31 8.91
N ILE A 166 28.56 -14.32 9.77
CA ILE A 166 27.25 -14.73 10.28
C ILE A 166 26.61 -13.61 11.09
N VAL A 167 27.33 -13.01 12.04
CA VAL A 167 26.83 -11.90 12.86
C VAL A 167 26.42 -10.71 11.99
N SER A 168 27.23 -10.37 10.98
CA SER A 168 26.92 -9.30 10.03
C SER A 168 25.64 -9.59 9.23
N CYS A 169 25.46 -10.84 8.77
CA CYS A 169 24.24 -11.25 8.08
C CYS A 169 23.00 -11.06 8.98
N PHE A 170 23.07 -11.53 10.23
CA PHE A 170 21.97 -11.37 11.19
C PHE A 170 21.66 -9.90 11.50
N TYR A 171 22.69 -9.08 11.71
CA TYR A 171 22.51 -7.65 11.96
C TYR A 171 21.82 -6.93 10.80
N ILE A 172 22.22 -7.22 9.55
CA ILE A 172 21.60 -6.64 8.36
C ILE A 172 20.15 -7.10 8.24
N ILE A 173 19.87 -8.40 8.41
CA ILE A 173 18.51 -8.93 8.36
C ILE A 173 17.62 -8.26 9.42
N HIS A 174 18.12 -8.11 10.65
CA HIS A 174 17.39 -7.44 11.73
C HIS A 174 17.08 -5.98 11.40
N ASN A 175 18.06 -5.23 10.90
CA ASN A 175 17.87 -3.83 10.50
C ASN A 175 16.87 -3.70 9.32
N LEU A 176 16.96 -4.57 8.33
CA LEU A 176 16.03 -4.60 7.20
C LEU A 176 14.60 -4.92 7.65
N LEU A 177 14.44 -5.87 8.58
CA LEU A 177 13.15 -6.23 9.14
C LEU A 177 12.55 -5.07 9.95
N GLY A 178 13.35 -4.39 10.77
CA GLY A 178 12.92 -3.21 11.52
C GLY A 178 12.39 -2.09 10.62
N LYS A 179 13.12 -1.76 9.54
CA LYS A 179 12.68 -0.76 8.55
C LYS A 179 11.39 -1.15 7.84
N ALA A 180 11.22 -2.43 7.53
CA ALA A 180 10.01 -2.94 6.90
C ALA A 180 8.79 -2.82 7.83
N ILE A 181 8.96 -3.16 9.11
CA ILE A 181 7.91 -3.03 10.13
C ILE A 181 7.51 -1.56 10.32
N GLN A 182 8.49 -0.65 10.46
CA GLN A 182 8.22 0.78 10.60
C GLN A 182 7.44 1.35 9.41
N LYS A 183 7.80 0.95 8.18
CA LYS A 183 7.08 1.37 6.98
C LYS A 183 5.63 0.87 6.97
N LEU A 184 5.40 -0.35 7.45
CA LEU A 184 4.06 -0.93 7.58
C LEU A 184 3.23 -0.17 8.62
N GLU A 185 3.82 0.16 9.76
CA GLU A 185 3.17 0.92 10.82
C GLU A 185 2.77 2.33 10.36
N ASN A 186 3.69 3.05 9.70
CA ASN A 186 3.39 4.37 9.14
C ASN A 186 2.24 4.32 8.11
N LYS A 187 2.21 3.29 7.26
CA LYS A 187 1.13 3.10 6.28
C LYS A 187 -0.21 2.78 6.95
N ASN A 188 -0.21 2.00 8.03
CA ASN A 188 -1.42 1.75 8.81
C ASN A 188 -1.93 3.01 9.51
N GLN A 189 -1.03 3.85 10.03
CA GLN A 189 -1.40 5.15 10.61
C GLN A 189 -2.03 6.07 9.56
N GLU A 190 -1.45 6.16 8.36
CA GLU A 190 -1.98 6.91 7.22
C GLU A 190 -3.39 6.43 6.84
N ILE A 191 -3.60 5.11 6.74
CA ILE A 191 -4.92 4.52 6.47
C ILE A 191 -5.92 4.88 7.57
N ASN A 192 -5.53 4.79 8.84
CA ASN A 192 -6.41 5.14 9.95
C ASN A 192 -6.80 6.62 9.94
N GLN A 193 -5.86 7.51 9.63
CA GLN A 193 -6.13 8.94 9.50
C GLN A 193 -7.11 9.23 8.37
N LEU A 194 -6.90 8.63 7.19
CA LEU A 194 -7.81 8.76 6.05
C LEU A 194 -9.22 8.22 6.37
N ASN A 195 -9.31 7.11 7.11
CA ASN A 195 -10.60 6.57 7.55
C ASN A 195 -11.34 7.53 8.50
N LEU A 196 -10.64 8.15 9.45
CA LEU A 196 -11.24 9.14 10.35
C LEU A 196 -11.74 10.38 9.58
N GLU A 197 -10.94 10.85 8.62
CA GLU A 197 -11.33 11.96 7.75
C GLU A 197 -12.57 11.62 6.92
N LEU A 198 -12.62 10.44 6.30
CA LEU A 198 -13.77 9.94 5.54
C LEU A 198 -15.02 9.88 6.42
N ILE A 199 -14.92 9.33 7.63
CA ILE A 199 -16.03 9.28 8.59
C ILE A 199 -16.54 10.69 8.91
N SER A 200 -15.64 11.64 9.13
CA SER A 200 -16.00 13.03 9.42
C SER A 200 -16.69 13.72 8.23
N LEU A 201 -16.18 13.50 7.02
CA LEU A 201 -16.73 14.04 5.79
C LEU A 201 -18.12 13.46 5.52
N ASN A 202 -18.28 12.14 5.69
CA ASN A 202 -19.57 11.48 5.52
C ASN A 202 -20.61 12.03 6.50
N LYS A 203 -20.24 12.18 7.78
CA LYS A 203 -21.12 12.79 8.79
C LYS A 203 -21.53 14.23 8.42
N ASN A 204 -20.61 15.01 7.86
CA ASN A 204 -20.91 16.37 7.40
C ASN A 204 -21.85 16.35 6.18
N LEU A 205 -21.57 15.50 5.20
CA LEU A 205 -22.44 15.30 4.04
C LEU A 205 -23.84 14.88 4.45
N GLU A 206 -23.99 13.92 5.37
CA GLU A 206 -25.28 13.55 5.91
C GLU A 206 -26.02 14.73 6.56
N LYS A 207 -25.30 15.56 7.33
CA LYS A 207 -25.89 16.77 7.95
C LYS A 207 -26.38 17.74 6.88
N ILE A 208 -25.56 18.04 5.87
CA ILE A 208 -25.91 18.93 4.77
C ILE A 208 -27.11 18.39 4.01
N VAL A 209 -27.12 17.09 3.69
CA VAL A 209 -28.23 16.43 3.01
C VAL A 209 -29.50 16.55 3.85
N ARG A 210 -29.48 16.19 5.14
CA ARG A 210 -30.65 16.32 6.02
C ARG A 210 -31.18 17.76 6.09
N THR A 211 -30.30 18.75 6.25
CA THR A 211 -30.68 20.16 6.27
C THR A 211 -31.31 20.59 4.96
N ARG A 212 -30.70 20.26 3.81
CA ARG A 212 -31.25 20.60 2.49
C ARG A 212 -32.56 19.89 2.21
N THR A 213 -32.68 18.60 2.52
CA THR A 213 -33.92 17.84 2.38
C THR A 213 -35.04 18.43 3.24
N SER A 214 -34.74 18.85 4.48
CA SER A 214 -35.70 19.52 5.35
C SER A 214 -36.17 20.87 4.77
N MET A 215 -35.23 21.70 4.29
CA MET A 215 -35.56 22.97 3.63
C MET A 215 -36.42 22.77 2.38
N ILE A 216 -36.06 21.81 1.52
CA ILE A 216 -36.83 21.49 0.31
C ILE A 216 -38.24 20.99 0.68
N LYS A 217 -38.36 20.13 1.71
CA LYS A 217 -39.66 19.63 2.16
C LYS A 217 -40.56 20.78 2.65
N ASN A 218 -40.02 21.71 3.42
CA ASN A 218 -40.76 22.90 3.88
C ASN A 218 -41.17 23.79 2.70
N LYS A 219 -40.25 24.10 1.77
CA LYS A 219 -40.56 24.84 0.55
C LYS A 219 -41.65 24.17 -0.29
N ASN A 220 -41.58 22.85 -0.45
CA ASN A 220 -42.59 22.08 -1.21
C ASN A 220 -43.97 22.13 -0.54
N GLN A 221 -44.04 22.02 0.79
CA GLN A 221 -45.29 22.19 1.54
C GLN A 221 -45.90 23.58 1.32
N ARG A 222 -45.09 24.64 1.36
CA ARG A 222 -45.54 26.02 1.08
C ARG A 222 -46.05 26.18 -0.35
N LEU A 223 -45.30 25.68 -1.34
CA LEU A 223 -45.72 25.71 -2.74
C LEU A 223 -47.03 24.96 -2.97
N THR A 224 -47.21 23.83 -2.29
CA THR A 224 -48.46 23.05 -2.37
C THR A 224 -49.64 23.84 -1.79
N LYS A 225 -49.45 24.48 -0.62
CA LYS A 225 -50.47 25.34 0.00
C LYS A 225 -50.81 26.54 -0.88
N TYR A 226 -49.80 27.18 -1.47
CA TYR A 226 -49.99 28.27 -2.43
C TYR A 226 -50.79 27.81 -3.66
N ALA A 227 -50.43 26.70 -4.28
CA ALA A 227 -51.13 26.16 -5.45
C ALA A 227 -52.60 25.86 -5.14
N PHE A 228 -52.90 25.36 -3.93
CA PHE A 228 -54.25 25.16 -3.44
C PHE A 228 -55.04 26.48 -3.32
N MET A 229 -54.48 27.48 -2.62
CA MET A 229 -55.10 28.80 -2.46
C MET A 229 -55.36 29.48 -3.80
N ASN A 230 -54.38 29.44 -4.71
CA ASN A 230 -54.52 30.04 -6.04
C ASN A 230 -55.62 29.35 -6.87
N SER A 231 -55.70 28.01 -6.82
CA SER A 231 -56.67 27.26 -7.63
C SER A 231 -58.10 27.32 -7.09
N HIS A 232 -58.28 27.40 -5.77
CA HIS A 232 -59.62 27.31 -5.13
C HIS A 232 -60.11 28.63 -4.56
N LEU A 233 -59.24 29.42 -3.92
CA LEU A 233 -59.66 30.62 -3.18
C LEU A 233 -59.56 31.88 -4.02
N VAL A 234 -58.58 31.99 -4.92
CA VAL A 234 -58.42 33.16 -5.81
C VAL A 234 -59.35 33.05 -7.02
N ARG A 235 -59.49 31.84 -7.59
CA ARG A 235 -60.28 31.61 -8.80
C ARG A 235 -61.79 31.87 -8.59
N ALA A 236 -62.33 31.54 -7.42
CA ALA A 236 -63.76 31.71 -7.12
C ALA A 236 -64.23 33.18 -7.17
N PRO A 237 -63.65 34.12 -6.39
CA PRO A 237 -64.05 35.52 -6.46
C PRO A 237 -63.73 36.16 -7.81
N LEU A 238 -62.64 35.75 -8.49
CA LEU A 238 -62.35 36.24 -9.84
C LEU A 238 -63.41 35.80 -10.86
N ALA A 239 -63.84 34.54 -10.83
CA ALA A 239 -64.92 34.05 -11.70
C ALA A 239 -66.24 34.77 -11.41
N ASN A 240 -66.54 35.04 -10.13
CA ASN A 240 -67.71 35.82 -9.75
C ASN A 240 -67.68 37.26 -10.28
N ILE A 241 -66.51 37.93 -10.24
CA ILE A 241 -66.34 39.26 -10.82
C ILE A 241 -66.56 39.22 -12.34
N LEU A 242 -65.91 38.28 -13.03
CA LEU A 242 -66.02 38.15 -14.49
C LEU A 242 -67.46 37.87 -14.94
N GLY A 243 -68.15 36.94 -14.26
CA GLY A 243 -69.55 36.63 -14.55
C GLY A 243 -70.49 37.79 -14.24
N ALA A 244 -70.27 38.51 -13.12
CA ALA A 244 -71.06 39.70 -12.80
C ALA A 244 -70.86 40.83 -13.82
N ILE A 245 -69.63 41.03 -14.32
CA ILE A 245 -69.35 42.00 -15.40
C ILE A 245 -70.05 41.62 -16.71
N GLU A 246 -70.10 40.32 -17.04
CA GLU A 246 -70.79 39.81 -18.24
C GLU A 246 -72.30 40.11 -18.17
N ILE A 247 -72.93 39.83 -17.01
CA ILE A 247 -74.36 40.13 -16.78
C ILE A 247 -74.62 41.64 -16.77
N LEU A 248 -73.70 42.45 -16.21
CA LEU A 248 -73.82 43.91 -16.16
C LEU A 248 -73.97 44.53 -17.57
N GLY A 249 -73.38 43.90 -18.60
CA GLY A 249 -73.47 44.36 -19.99
C GLY A 249 -74.84 44.15 -20.64
N GLU A 250 -75.70 43.33 -20.05
CA GLU A 250 -77.04 42.96 -20.58
C GLU A 250 -78.20 43.53 -19.76
N THR A 251 -77.91 44.25 -18.66
CA THR A 251 -78.91 44.80 -17.74
C THR A 251 -79.47 46.15 -18.23
N GLU A 252 -80.81 46.26 -18.27
CA GLU A 252 -81.53 47.49 -18.62
C GLU A 252 -82.16 48.20 -17.40
N SER A 253 -82.20 47.53 -16.24
CA SER A 253 -82.77 48.04 -14.99
C SER A 253 -81.70 48.66 -14.08
N MET A 254 -81.97 49.88 -13.59
CA MET A 254 -81.06 50.56 -12.65
C MET A 254 -80.96 49.83 -11.29
N GLU A 255 -82.01 49.12 -10.90
CA GLU A 255 -82.04 48.35 -9.66
C GLU A 255 -81.19 47.07 -9.76
N GLU A 256 -81.23 46.39 -10.91
CA GLU A 256 -80.35 45.25 -11.22
C GLU A 256 -78.88 45.67 -11.34
N TYR A 257 -78.63 46.84 -11.95
CA TYR A 257 -77.29 47.43 -12.05
C TYR A 257 -76.65 47.61 -10.66
N GLU A 258 -77.40 48.17 -9.71
CA GLU A 258 -76.92 48.39 -8.34
C GLU A 258 -76.63 47.07 -7.60
N GLN A 259 -77.45 46.04 -7.82
CA GLN A 259 -77.23 44.70 -7.25
C GLN A 259 -75.97 44.03 -7.82
N ILE A 260 -75.77 44.07 -9.14
CA ILE A 260 -74.58 43.49 -9.79
C ILE A 260 -73.31 44.24 -9.39
N MET A 261 -73.36 45.58 -9.29
CA MET A 261 -72.24 46.38 -8.79
C MET A 261 -71.88 46.03 -7.34
N ASN A 262 -72.87 45.77 -6.48
CA ASN A 262 -72.63 45.28 -5.12
C ASN A 262 -71.98 43.89 -5.12
N MET A 263 -72.38 42.98 -6.02
CA MET A 263 -71.73 41.65 -6.16
C MET A 263 -70.27 41.75 -6.64
N ILE A 264 -69.97 42.66 -7.56
CA ILE A 264 -68.60 42.95 -8.02
C ILE A 264 -67.78 43.51 -6.86
N ALA A 265 -68.29 44.50 -6.13
CA ALA A 265 -67.60 45.11 -5.00
C ALA A 265 -67.31 44.10 -3.88
N LEU A 266 -68.28 43.24 -3.55
CA LEU A 266 -68.10 42.16 -2.57
C LEU A 266 -67.06 41.14 -3.03
N SER A 267 -67.13 40.70 -4.29
CA SER A 267 -66.20 39.71 -4.85
C SER A 267 -64.77 40.27 -4.99
N ALA A 268 -64.63 41.56 -5.33
CA ALA A 268 -63.34 42.26 -5.36
C ALA A 268 -62.72 42.40 -3.97
N THR A 269 -63.55 42.69 -2.95
CA THR A 269 -63.11 42.74 -1.55
C THR A 269 -62.67 41.36 -1.06
N ASN A 270 -63.41 40.30 -1.41
CA ASN A 270 -63.05 38.92 -1.10
C ASN A 270 -61.74 38.51 -1.79
N LEU A 271 -61.53 38.89 -3.05
CA LEU A 271 -60.30 38.65 -3.78
C LEU A 271 -59.10 39.35 -3.12
N ASP A 272 -59.24 40.61 -2.73
CA ASP A 272 -58.18 41.38 -2.04
C ASP A 272 -57.79 40.72 -0.70
N ASN A 273 -58.78 40.23 0.05
CA ASN A 273 -58.54 39.49 1.29
C ASN A 273 -57.77 38.17 1.05
N VAL A 274 -58.15 37.39 0.03
CA VAL A 274 -57.44 36.16 -0.32
C VAL A 274 -56.01 36.45 -0.80
N ILE A 275 -55.80 37.51 -1.59
CA ILE A 275 -54.47 37.90 -2.05
C ILE A 275 -53.57 38.32 -0.88
N LYS A 276 -54.11 39.06 0.09
CA LYS A 276 -53.38 39.40 1.33
C LYS A 276 -52.99 38.16 2.11
N GLU A 277 -53.87 37.18 2.23
CA GLU A 277 -53.59 35.90 2.90
C GLU A 277 -52.48 35.11 2.19
N VAL A 278 -52.53 35.03 0.85
CA VAL A 278 -51.49 34.39 0.02
C VAL A 278 -50.14 35.08 0.19
N ALA A 279 -50.11 36.42 0.19
CA ALA A 279 -48.89 37.19 0.33
C ALA A 279 -48.24 37.03 1.72
N LEU A 280 -49.04 36.87 2.78
CA LEU A 280 -48.56 36.61 4.13
C LEU A 280 -47.95 35.21 4.28
N GLU A 281 -48.60 34.20 3.71
CA GLU A 281 -48.11 32.81 3.75
C GLU A 281 -46.73 32.67 3.05
N LEU A 282 -46.50 33.43 1.98
CA LEU A 282 -45.24 33.44 1.24
C LEU A 282 -44.10 34.20 1.96
N ARG A 283 -44.41 35.14 2.87
CA ARG A 283 -43.41 36.04 3.52
C ARG A 283 -42.83 35.54 4.85
N SER A 284 -43.13 34.31 5.27
CA SER A 284 -42.69 33.77 6.57
C SER A 284 -41.15 33.83 6.83
N PRO A 285 -40.67 34.11 8.08
CA PRO A 285 -39.38 34.76 8.40
C PRO A 285 -38.08 33.99 8.13
N GLU A 286 -38.13 32.74 7.67
CA GLU A 286 -36.92 31.90 7.54
C GLU A 286 -36.01 32.27 6.35
N ASP A 287 -36.50 33.05 5.39
CA ASP A 287 -35.67 33.57 4.30
C ASP A 287 -34.78 34.77 4.72
N LEU A 288 -34.95 35.32 5.92
CA LEU A 288 -34.11 36.42 6.45
C LEU A 288 -32.85 35.95 7.19
N THR A 289 -32.79 34.69 7.65
CA THR A 289 -31.66 34.19 8.46
C THR A 289 -30.55 33.51 7.63
N VAL A 290 -30.82 33.12 6.39
CA VAL A 290 -29.86 32.37 5.55
C VAL A 290 -28.86 33.29 4.82
N ASN A 291 -29.17 34.58 4.65
CA ASN A 291 -28.27 35.54 3.99
C ASN A 291 -27.22 36.19 4.92
N GLY A 292 -27.12 35.77 6.18
CA GLY A 292 -26.26 36.41 7.20
C GLY A 292 -24.96 35.68 7.57
N THR A 293 -24.54 34.62 6.87
CA THR A 293 -23.34 33.83 7.25
C THR A 293 -22.29 33.72 6.14
N TYR A 294 -22.06 34.83 5.42
CA TYR A 294 -20.81 35.04 4.69
C TYR A 294 -20.11 36.27 5.29
N ASN A 295 -19.29 36.02 6.31
CA ASN A 295 -18.16 36.86 6.75
C ASN A 295 -17.16 35.94 7.44
#